data_AF-A0A963HYK5-F1
#
_entry.id   AF-A0A963HYK5-F1
#
_cell.length_a   1.000
_cell.length_b   1.000
_cell.length_c   1.000
_cell.angle_alpha   90.00
_cell.angle_beta   90.00
_cell.angle_gamma   90.00
#
_symmetry.space_group_name_H-M   'P 1'
#
loop_
_entity.id
_entity.type
_entity.pdbx_description
1 polymer ?
#
loop_
_entity_poly.entity_id
_entity_poly.type
_entity_poly.pdbx_seq_one_letter_code
_entity_poly.pdbx_strand_id
1 'polypeptide(L)'
;FLGAGVWGFLHTLAPVNYYTHGTQITAAHGHMAFYGAYAMVVLCMISYAMPVLRGRAANSNKSQVLEMWSFWLMTISMVFITLFLTAAGILQVWLQRFNTTPLPFMQVQDQVSLFYWLREWTGVVFLIGLVIYILSFFVKGEEAAAAA
;
A
#
# COMPACT_ATOMS: atom_id res chain seq x y z
N PHE A 1 9.89 3.99 -5.71
CA PHE A 1 9.74 4.91 -6.85
C PHE A 1 8.30 5.38 -7.06
N LEU A 2 7.33 4.49 -7.31
CA LEU A 2 5.95 4.90 -7.68
C LEU A 2 5.26 5.79 -6.63
N GLY A 3 5.17 5.35 -5.37
CA GLY A 3 4.48 6.14 -4.33
C GLY A 3 5.15 7.48 -4.01
N ALA A 4 6.45 7.46 -3.72
CA ALA A 4 7.19 8.66 -3.34
C ALA A 4 7.52 9.58 -4.53
N GLY A 5 8.05 9.01 -5.62
CA GLY A 5 8.52 9.77 -6.77
C GLY A 5 7.37 10.17 -7.70
N VAL A 6 6.62 9.20 -8.24
CA VAL A 6 5.56 9.49 -9.22
C VAL A 6 4.39 10.21 -8.56
N TRP A 7 3.76 9.62 -7.53
CA TRP A 7 2.62 10.26 -6.85
C TRP A 7 3.00 11.56 -6.15
N GLY A 8 4.23 11.64 -5.59
CA GLY A 8 4.75 12.89 -5.05
C GLY A 8 4.91 13.96 -6.13
N PHE A 9 5.43 13.62 -7.30
CA PHE A 9 5.56 14.56 -8.40
C PHE A 9 4.20 15.05 -8.93
N LEU A 10 3.19 14.18 -8.98
CA LEU A 10 1.84 14.53 -9.45
C LEU A 10 1.21 15.72 -8.70
N HIS A 11 1.57 15.93 -7.43
CA HIS A 11 0.94 16.98 -6.60
C HIS A 11 1.93 17.89 -5.86
N THR A 12 3.22 17.88 -6.20
CA THR A 12 4.23 18.75 -5.53
C THR A 12 4.26 20.17 -6.07
N LEU A 13 3.97 20.38 -7.35
CA LEU A 13 4.06 21.71 -7.98
C LEU A 13 2.97 22.62 -7.43
N ALA A 14 3.34 23.81 -6.93
CA ALA A 14 2.44 24.71 -6.23
C ALA A 14 1.10 25.01 -6.94
N PRO A 15 1.07 25.25 -8.28
CA PRO A 15 -0.21 25.47 -8.98
C PRO A 15 -1.17 24.27 -8.92
N VAL A 16 -0.64 23.04 -8.86
CA VAL A 16 -1.43 21.81 -8.69
C VAL A 16 -1.72 21.54 -7.22
N ASN A 17 -0.73 21.76 -6.35
CA ASN A 17 -0.90 21.56 -4.91
C ASN A 17 -2.00 22.47 -4.36
N TYR A 18 -2.15 23.69 -4.86
CA TYR A 18 -3.23 24.61 -4.47
C TYR A 18 -4.62 23.95 -4.47
N TYR A 19 -4.92 23.11 -5.46
CA TYR A 19 -6.21 22.40 -5.54
C TYR A 19 -6.21 21.05 -4.84
N THR A 20 -5.06 20.37 -4.79
CA THR A 20 -4.95 18.99 -4.28
C THR A 20 -4.52 18.91 -2.82
N HIS A 21 -4.16 20.03 -2.19
CA HIS A 21 -3.74 20.11 -0.79
C HIS A 21 -4.85 19.67 0.16
N GLY A 22 -4.55 18.73 1.06
CA GLY A 22 -5.53 18.21 2.02
C GLY A 22 -6.70 17.46 1.37
N THR A 23 -6.46 16.80 0.23
CA THR A 23 -7.46 15.97 -0.47
C THR A 23 -7.12 14.48 -0.38
N GLN A 24 -7.99 13.63 -0.92
CA GLN A 24 -7.70 12.19 -1.03
C GLN A 24 -6.47 11.87 -1.90
N ILE A 25 -5.98 12.79 -2.74
CA ILE A 25 -4.69 12.64 -3.44
C ILE A 25 -3.53 12.58 -2.44
N THR A 26 -3.57 13.40 -1.39
CA THR A 26 -2.56 13.38 -0.32
C THR A 26 -2.58 12.03 0.40
N ALA A 27 -3.77 11.49 0.69
CA ALA A 27 -3.91 10.17 1.28
C ALA A 27 -3.36 9.07 0.34
N ALA A 28 -3.70 9.10 -0.95
CA ALA A 28 -3.19 8.14 -1.94
C ALA A 28 -1.66 8.10 -1.96
N HIS A 29 -1.03 9.27 -2.12
CA HIS A 29 0.42 9.42 -2.12
C HIS A 29 1.03 8.89 -0.82
N GLY A 30 0.51 9.33 0.33
CA GLY A 30 1.02 8.92 1.64
C GLY A 30 1.04 7.41 1.82
N HIS A 31 -0.06 6.72 1.53
CA HIS A 31 -0.14 5.26 1.68
C HIS A 31 0.92 4.54 0.85
N MET A 32 1.01 4.83 -0.46
CA MET A 32 1.96 4.15 -1.34
C MET A 32 3.42 4.54 -1.04
N ALA A 33 3.67 5.80 -0.68
CA ALA A 33 5.01 6.27 -0.35
C ALA A 33 5.54 5.61 0.94
N PHE A 34 4.73 5.61 2.01
CA PHE A 34 5.13 4.99 3.28
C PHE A 34 5.30 3.48 3.14
N TYR A 35 4.36 2.81 2.47
CA TYR A 35 4.46 1.38 2.23
C TYR A 35 5.69 1.03 1.38
N GLY A 36 5.77 1.61 0.18
CA GLY A 36 6.76 1.23 -0.83
C GLY A 36 8.20 1.64 -0.50
N ALA A 37 8.40 2.62 0.40
CA ALA A 37 9.72 3.00 0.88
C ALA A 37 10.04 2.30 2.21
N TYR A 38 9.22 2.54 3.25
CA TYR A 38 9.61 2.22 4.62
C TYR A 38 9.11 0.84 5.07
N ALA A 39 7.84 0.52 4.85
CA ALA A 39 7.34 -0.80 5.25
C ALA A 39 8.06 -1.91 4.47
N MET A 40 8.20 -1.77 3.15
CA MET A 40 8.83 -2.78 2.31
C MET A 40 10.32 -2.98 2.63
N VAL A 41 11.09 -1.94 2.94
CA VAL A 41 12.51 -2.12 3.30
C VAL A 41 12.66 -2.84 4.64
N VAL A 42 11.79 -2.54 5.62
CA VAL A 42 11.78 -3.26 6.90
C VAL A 42 11.42 -4.74 6.67
N LEU A 43 10.38 -5.03 5.89
CA LEU A 43 10.00 -6.41 5.57
C LEU A 43 11.10 -7.16 4.81
N CYS A 44 11.82 -6.48 3.91
CA CYS A 44 12.98 -7.04 3.20
C CYS A 44 14.10 -7.42 4.17
N MET A 45 14.43 -6.53 5.11
CA MET A 45 15.44 -6.82 6.13
C MET A 45 15.02 -7.96 7.06
N ILE A 46 13.73 -8.03 7.43
CA ILE A 46 13.18 -9.14 8.21
C ILE A 46 13.27 -10.46 7.42
N SER A 47 12.90 -10.45 6.13
CA SER A 47 12.98 -11.61 5.23
C SER A 47 14.39 -12.20 5.18
N TYR A 48 15.40 -11.33 5.11
CA TYR A 48 16.81 -11.72 5.14
C TYR A 48 17.28 -12.20 6.53
N ALA A 49 17.02 -11.42 7.58
CA ALA A 49 17.62 -11.65 8.89
C ALA A 49 16.92 -12.76 9.70
N MET A 50 15.61 -12.94 9.54
CA MET A 50 14.84 -13.86 10.40
C MET A 50 15.28 -15.33 10.30
N PRO A 51 15.58 -15.90 9.11
CA PRO A 51 16.13 -17.26 9.03
C PRO A 51 17.45 -17.37 9.79
N VAL A 52 18.37 -16.42 9.59
CA VAL A 52 19.71 -16.40 10.20
C VAL A 52 19.62 -16.29 11.72
N LEU A 53 18.77 -15.38 12.22
CA LEU A 53 18.49 -15.23 13.66
C LEU A 53 17.86 -16.48 14.28
N ARG A 54 17.27 -17.37 13.46
CA ARG A 54 16.71 -18.66 13.87
C ARG A 54 17.62 -19.84 13.54
N GLY A 55 18.89 -19.59 13.21
CA GLY A 55 19.91 -20.62 12.98
C GLY A 55 19.82 -21.32 11.62
N ARG A 56 19.20 -20.67 10.62
CA ARG A 56 19.01 -21.23 9.27
C ARG A 56 19.61 -20.32 8.21
N ALA A 57 20.11 -20.90 7.12
CA ALA A 57 20.53 -20.10 5.97
C ALA A 57 19.32 -19.46 5.24
N ALA A 58 18.21 -20.18 5.16
CA ALA A 58 16.94 -19.70 4.60
C ALA A 58 15.76 -20.51 5.16
N ASN A 59 14.54 -19.99 5.01
CA ASN A 59 13.33 -20.77 5.31
C ASN A 59 13.08 -21.85 4.25
N SER A 60 12.28 -22.87 4.59
CA SER A 60 11.87 -23.93 3.65
C SER A 60 11.14 -23.35 2.43
N ASN A 61 11.14 -24.07 1.30
CA ASN A 61 10.49 -23.62 0.06
C ASN A 61 9.00 -23.27 0.29
N LYS A 62 8.29 -24.09 1.07
CA LYS A 62 6.88 -23.84 1.43
C LYS A 62 6.67 -22.51 2.16
N SER A 63 7.57 -22.16 3.08
CA SER A 63 7.54 -20.88 3.79
C SER A 63 7.85 -19.70 2.85
N GLN A 64 8.86 -19.83 1.97
CA GLN A 64 9.20 -18.81 0.98
C GLN A 64 8.04 -18.53 0.01
N VAL A 65 7.34 -19.57 -0.46
CA VAL A 65 6.16 -19.41 -1.34
C VAL A 65 5.06 -18.61 -0.64
N LEU A 66 4.80 -18.85 0.65
CA LEU A 66 3.83 -18.06 1.42
C LEU A 66 4.27 -16.61 1.59
N GLU A 67 5.56 -16.38 1.85
CA GLU A 67 6.12 -15.03 1.94
C GLU A 67 5.97 -14.29 0.58
N MET A 68 6.21 -14.96 -0.55
CA MET A 68 5.97 -14.41 -1.89
C MET A 68 4.49 -14.10 -2.15
N TRP A 69 3.57 -14.98 -1.75
CA TRP A 69 2.12 -14.71 -1.85
C TRP A 69 1.72 -13.52 -1.00
N SER A 70 2.24 -13.42 0.22
CA SER A 70 1.98 -12.28 1.11
C SER A 70 2.45 -10.96 0.49
N PHE A 71 3.65 -10.97 -0.12
CA PHE A 71 4.21 -9.83 -0.84
C PHE A 71 3.27 -9.38 -1.96
N TRP A 72 2.81 -10.30 -2.81
CA TRP A 72 1.94 -9.95 -3.93
C TRP A 72 0.58 -9.45 -3.47
N LEU A 73 -0.04 -10.10 -2.48
CA LEU A 73 -1.33 -9.67 -1.93
C LEU A 73 -1.22 -8.26 -1.34
N MET A 74 -0.22 -7.99 -0.50
CA MET A 74 -0.04 -6.66 0.10
C MET A 74 0.30 -5.60 -0.95
N THR A 75 1.22 -5.89 -1.88
CA THR A 75 1.68 -4.92 -2.87
C THR A 75 0.57 -4.54 -3.85
N ILE A 76 -0.13 -5.53 -4.40
CA ILE A 76 -1.24 -5.30 -5.34
C ILE A 76 -2.38 -4.57 -4.61
N SER A 77 -2.71 -4.97 -3.38
CA SER A 77 -3.73 -4.28 -2.59
C SER A 77 -3.37 -2.82 -2.34
N MET A 78 -2.11 -2.52 -2.01
CA MET A 78 -1.66 -1.13 -1.82
C MET A 78 -1.76 -0.30 -3.10
N VAL A 79 -1.47 -0.90 -4.26
CA VAL A 79 -1.68 -0.26 -5.56
C VAL A 79 -3.15 0.09 -5.74
N PHE A 80 -4.08 -0.83 -5.48
CA PHE A 80 -5.52 -0.55 -5.62
C PHE A 80 -6.03 0.47 -4.59
N ILE A 81 -5.62 0.39 -3.32
CA ILE A 81 -5.91 1.40 -2.29
C ILE A 81 -5.54 2.79 -2.83
N THR A 82 -4.35 2.90 -3.40
CA THR A 82 -3.84 4.16 -3.96
C THR A 82 -4.63 4.60 -5.17
N LEU A 83 -4.98 3.70 -6.09
CA LEU A 83 -5.80 4.03 -7.27
C LEU A 83 -7.21 4.49 -6.87
N PHE A 84 -7.85 3.84 -5.90
CA PHE A 84 -9.18 4.23 -5.43
C PHE A 84 -9.17 5.57 -4.69
N LEU A 85 -8.18 5.81 -3.81
CA LEU A 85 -8.01 7.15 -3.21
C LEU A 85 -7.67 8.21 -4.28
N THR A 86 -6.93 7.85 -5.32
CA THR A 86 -6.61 8.78 -6.41
C THR A 86 -7.87 9.16 -7.18
N ALA A 87 -8.72 8.18 -7.54
CA ALA A 87 -10.00 8.44 -8.18
C ALA A 87 -10.92 9.31 -7.30
N ALA A 88 -11.01 8.99 -6.00
CA ALA A 88 -11.73 9.81 -5.03
C ALA A 88 -11.17 11.25 -4.96
N GLY A 89 -9.85 11.40 -4.99
CA GLY A 89 -9.17 12.69 -4.94
C GLY A 89 -9.41 13.53 -6.19
N ILE A 90 -9.35 12.93 -7.37
CA ILE A 90 -9.67 13.62 -8.63
C ILE A 90 -11.11 14.14 -8.59
N LEU A 91 -12.07 13.30 -8.19
CA LEU A 91 -13.47 13.70 -8.12
C LEU A 91 -13.71 14.75 -7.02
N GLN A 92 -13.04 14.61 -5.87
CA GLN A 92 -13.09 15.61 -4.80
C GLN A 92 -12.56 16.97 -5.29
N VAL A 93 -11.42 17.00 -5.96
CA VAL A 93 -10.82 18.23 -6.50
C VAL A 93 -11.76 18.87 -7.51
N TRP A 94 -12.32 18.07 -8.42
CA TRP A 94 -13.29 18.57 -9.40
C TRP A 94 -14.50 19.21 -8.73
N LEU A 95 -15.21 18.47 -7.87
CA LEU A 95 -16.47 18.93 -7.27
C LEU A 95 -16.31 20.00 -6.19
N GLN A 96 -15.21 20.00 -5.44
CA GLN A 96 -15.04 20.84 -4.25
C GLN A 96 -14.09 22.03 -4.47
N ARG A 97 -13.19 21.99 -5.45
CA ARG A 97 -12.09 22.95 -5.56
C ARG A 97 -12.02 23.66 -6.91
N PHE A 98 -12.35 22.97 -8.01
CA PHE A 98 -12.16 23.49 -9.36
C PHE A 98 -13.46 23.94 -10.05
N ASN A 99 -14.60 23.32 -9.72
CA ASN A 99 -15.89 23.64 -10.32
C ASN A 99 -16.28 25.13 -10.13
N THR A 100 -16.98 25.72 -11.10
CA THR A 100 -17.54 27.07 -11.00
C THR A 100 -18.57 27.21 -9.88
N THR A 101 -19.20 26.10 -9.48
CA THR A 101 -20.12 26.03 -8.33
C THR A 101 -19.68 24.90 -7.39
N PRO A 102 -18.70 25.13 -6.49
CA PRO A 102 -18.19 24.11 -5.60
C PRO A 102 -19.24 23.56 -4.63
N LEU A 103 -19.25 22.25 -4.44
CA LEU A 103 -20.13 21.59 -3.47
C LEU A 103 -19.52 21.63 -2.04
N PRO A 104 -20.35 21.69 -0.99
CA PRO A 104 -19.91 21.53 0.39
C PRO A 104 -19.24 20.18 0.64
N PHE A 105 -18.30 20.14 1.58
CA PHE A 105 -17.49 18.95 1.88
C PHE A 105 -18.30 17.67 2.05
N MET A 106 -19.33 17.67 2.92
CA MET A 106 -20.11 16.46 3.20
C MET A 106 -20.82 15.91 1.96
N GLN A 107 -21.37 16.79 1.11
CA GLN A 107 -21.99 16.35 -0.14
C GLN A 107 -20.97 15.70 -1.08
N VAL A 108 -19.75 16.25 -1.16
CA VAL A 108 -18.66 15.65 -1.96
C VAL A 108 -18.24 14.30 -1.38
N GLN A 109 -18.18 14.15 -0.05
CA GLN A 109 -17.86 12.86 0.59
C GLN A 109 -18.87 11.77 0.22
N ASP A 110 -20.16 12.12 0.14
CA ASP A 110 -21.20 11.18 -0.31
C ASP A 110 -20.98 10.73 -1.76
N GLN A 111 -20.55 11.65 -2.64
CA GLN A 111 -20.26 11.33 -4.06
C GLN A 111 -19.06 10.40 -4.25
N VAL A 112 -18.06 10.45 -3.36
CA VAL A 112 -16.85 9.59 -3.47
C VAL A 112 -16.94 8.32 -2.64
N SER A 113 -18.07 8.08 -1.96
CA SER A 113 -18.30 6.94 -1.05
C SER A 113 -18.00 5.57 -1.67
N LEU A 114 -18.31 5.39 -2.96
CA LEU A 114 -17.99 4.16 -3.70
C LEU A 114 -16.48 3.82 -3.63
N PHE A 115 -15.62 4.82 -3.83
CA PHE A 115 -14.18 4.62 -3.79
C PHE A 115 -13.68 4.28 -2.39
N TYR A 116 -14.35 4.76 -1.34
CA TYR A 116 -14.05 4.37 0.04
C TYR A 116 -14.40 2.92 0.32
N TRP A 117 -15.53 2.42 -0.19
CA TRP A 117 -15.86 1.00 -0.10
C TRP A 117 -14.87 0.13 -0.87
N LEU A 118 -14.47 0.52 -2.07
CA LEU A 118 -13.46 -0.20 -2.86
C LEU A 118 -12.08 -0.21 -2.17
N ARG A 119 -11.69 0.91 -1.57
CA ARG A 119 -10.48 1.01 -0.72
C ARG A 119 -10.59 0.08 0.48
N GLU A 120 -11.74 0.03 1.16
CA GLU A 120 -11.94 -0.81 2.33
C GLU A 120 -11.78 -2.29 2.00
N TRP A 121 -12.42 -2.76 0.93
CA TRP A 121 -12.29 -4.15 0.49
C TRP A 121 -10.85 -4.52 0.12
N THR A 122 -10.12 -3.62 -0.52
CA THR A 122 -8.69 -3.86 -0.80
C THR A 122 -7.82 -3.76 0.44
N GLY A 123 -8.23 -2.99 1.46
CA GLY A 123 -7.67 -3.05 2.81
C GLY A 123 -7.82 -4.42 3.46
N VAL A 124 -8.97 -5.08 3.30
CA VAL A 124 -9.16 -6.47 3.77
C VAL A 124 -8.21 -7.44 3.08
N VAL A 125 -8.02 -7.31 1.76
CA VAL A 125 -7.05 -8.15 1.02
C VAL A 125 -5.61 -7.88 1.50
N PHE A 126 -5.25 -6.62 1.77
CA PHE A 126 -3.96 -6.28 2.37
C PHE A 126 -3.77 -6.96 3.73
N LEU A 127 -4.80 -6.95 4.59
CA LEU A 127 -4.77 -7.62 5.89
C LEU A 127 -4.58 -9.14 5.74
N ILE A 128 -5.28 -9.78 4.79
CA ILE A 128 -5.08 -11.21 4.48
C ILE A 128 -3.62 -11.47 4.09
N GLY A 129 -3.04 -10.61 3.25
CA GLY A 129 -1.62 -10.68 2.89
C GLY A 129 -0.71 -10.59 4.12
N LEU A 130 -0.95 -9.64 5.03
CA LEU A 130 -0.20 -9.50 6.27
C LEU A 130 -0.30 -10.74 7.18
N VAL A 131 -1.49 -11.33 7.31
CA VAL A 131 -1.68 -12.56 8.08
C VAL A 131 -0.86 -13.70 7.46
N ILE A 132 -0.87 -13.85 6.13
CA ILE A 132 -0.06 -14.87 5.44
C ILE A 132 1.45 -14.61 5.66
N TYR A 133 1.89 -13.35 5.63
CA TYR A 133 3.28 -12.99 5.93
C TYR A 133 3.68 -13.48 7.32
N ILE A 134 2.86 -13.19 8.35
CA ILE A 134 3.12 -13.64 9.72
C ILE A 134 3.13 -15.17 9.81
N LEU A 135 2.18 -15.84 9.15
CA LEU A 135 2.10 -17.30 9.14
C LEU A 135 3.31 -17.97 8.48
N SER A 136 3.94 -17.31 7.49
CA SER A 136 5.11 -17.85 6.77
C SER A 136 6.26 -18.22 7.72
N PHE A 137 6.43 -17.49 8.83
CA PHE A 137 7.47 -17.75 9.83
C PHE A 137 7.24 -19.01 10.67
N PHE A 138 6.03 -19.56 10.68
CA PHE A 138 5.66 -20.71 11.51
C PHE A 138 5.48 -21.99 10.69
N VAL A 139 5.53 -21.90 9.37
CA VAL A 139 5.45 -23.07 8.49
C VAL A 139 6.77 -23.83 8.48
N LYS A 140 6.72 -25.08 8.96
CA LYS A 140 7.83 -26.03 8.90
C LYS A 140 7.85 -26.72 7.53
N GLY A 141 9.04 -26.99 7.04
CA GLY A 141 9.32 -27.79 5.85
C GLY A 141 10.77 -28.28 5.93
N GLU A 142 11.20 -29.10 4.97
CA GLU A 142 12.60 -29.52 4.88
C GLU A 142 13.49 -28.27 4.80
N GLU A 143 14.36 -28.11 5.80
CA GLU A 143 15.26 -26.97 5.90
C GLU A 143 16.42 -27.22 4.95
N ALA A 144 16.74 -26.23 4.10
CA ALA A 144 17.99 -26.29 3.34
C ALA A 144 19.14 -26.30 4.36
N ALA A 145 19.88 -27.40 4.42
CA ALA A 145 21.00 -27.56 5.34
C ALA A 145 21.95 -26.35 5.22
N ALA A 146 22.39 -25.81 6.35
CA ALA A 146 23.34 -24.71 6.37
C ALA A 146 24.58 -25.09 5.57
N ALA A 147 24.98 -24.24 4.60
CA ALA A 147 26.28 -24.36 3.99
C ALA A 147 27.33 -24.13 5.08
N ALA A 148 28.14 -25.16 5.34
CA ALA A 148 29.26 -25.14 6.28
C ALA A 148 30.40 -24.24 5.77
#